data_AF-A0A944SIP6-F1
#
_entry.id   AF-A0A944SIP6-F1
#
_cell.length_a   1.000
_cell.length_b   1.000
_cell.length_c   1.000
_cell.angle_alpha   90.00
_cell.angle_beta   90.00
_cell.angle_gamma   90.00
#
_symmetry.space_group_name_H-M   'P 1'
#
loop_
_entity.id
_entity.type
_entity.pdbx_description
1 polymer ?
#
loop_
_entity_poly.entity_id
_entity_poly.type
_entity_poly.pdbx_seq_one_letter_code
_entity_poly.pdbx_strand_id
1 'polypeptide(L)'
;MAALAIDGELTPDGNLSRYLREIRRFPMLELNEEQNLAQRWLKKNDLDAGHKLVTSHLRLVAKIAMGYRGYGLPLGELISQGNVGMMQAIKRFDPDRGFRLATYAMWWIRAAIQEYILHSWSLVKMGTTAAQKKLFFNLRRLKGQMQAIDDGDMTPEAVTHIAQQLNVPEEDVVNMNRRLAAKDHSLNAPLRDEGEDQWQDLLVDENESQETALVQADELAHRRRLLADA
;
A
#
# COMPACT_ATOMS: atom_id res chain seq x y z
N MET A 1 0.04 15.62 38.49
CA MET A 1 -1.01 16.37 37.79
C MET A 1 -0.35 17.50 37.00
N ALA A 2 0.15 17.19 35.80
CA ALA A 2 0.58 18.20 34.85
C ALA A 2 -0.15 17.87 33.54
N ALA A 3 -1.22 18.61 33.28
CA ALA A 3 -1.96 18.54 32.03
C ALA A 3 -1.07 19.07 30.92
N LEU A 4 -0.63 18.19 30.01
CA LEU A 4 -0.16 18.63 28.71
C LEU A 4 -1.40 19.06 27.92
N ALA A 5 -1.56 20.36 27.76
CA ALA A 5 -2.46 20.93 26.78
C ALA A 5 -2.09 20.37 25.39
N ILE A 6 -3.06 19.72 24.75
CA ILE A 6 -2.94 19.15 23.41
C ILE A 6 -3.54 20.15 22.42
N ASP A 7 -3.14 21.41 22.50
CA ASP A 7 -3.60 22.45 21.60
C ASP A 7 -2.67 22.51 20.40
N GLY A 8 -2.92 21.61 19.45
CA GLY A 8 -2.33 21.65 18.12
C GLY A 8 -3.23 20.84 17.21
N GLU A 9 -3.80 21.50 16.20
CA GLU A 9 -4.59 20.85 15.14
C GLU A 9 -3.93 19.54 14.74
N LEU A 10 -4.67 18.44 14.89
CA LEU A 10 -4.24 17.08 14.58
C LEU A 10 -4.17 16.88 13.06
N THR A 11 -3.33 17.65 12.39
CA THR A 11 -3.00 17.39 10.99
C THR A 11 -2.05 16.19 10.94
N PRO A 12 -2.27 15.23 10.01
CA PRO A 12 -1.41 14.06 9.85
C PRO A 12 0.09 14.42 9.71
N ASP A 13 0.38 15.55 9.07
CA ASP A 13 1.74 16.06 8.85
C ASP A 13 2.38 16.66 10.11
N GLY A 14 1.60 17.34 10.95
CA GLY A 14 2.03 17.83 12.27
C GLY A 14 2.40 16.68 13.21
N ASN A 15 1.60 15.62 13.19
CA ASN A 15 1.84 14.42 13.99
C ASN A 15 3.12 13.67 13.54
N LEU A 16 3.33 13.52 12.23
CA LEU A 16 4.54 12.90 11.69
C LEU A 16 5.82 13.68 12.07
N SER A 17 5.78 15.01 11.98
CA SER A 17 6.92 15.86 12.32
C SER A 17 7.31 15.75 13.80
N ARG A 18 6.33 15.62 14.69
CA ARG A 18 6.53 15.33 16.11
C ARG A 18 7.13 13.94 16.31
N TYR A 19 6.57 12.91 15.69
CA TYR A 19 7.09 11.55 15.75
C TYR A 19 8.56 11.47 15.33
N LEU A 20 8.93 12.08 14.18
CA LEU A 20 10.31 12.09 13.70
C LEU A 20 11.29 12.82 14.64
N ARG A 21 10.80 13.71 15.50
CA ARG A 21 11.59 14.37 16.54
C ARG A 21 11.75 13.48 17.77
N GLU A 22 10.69 12.77 18.17
CA GLU A 22 10.70 11.85 19.30
C GLU A 22 11.63 10.65 19.05
N ILE A 23 11.58 10.03 17.86
CA ILE A 23 12.45 8.88 17.54
C ILE A 23 13.94 9.22 17.54
N ARG A 24 14.29 10.50 17.38
CA ARG A 24 15.69 10.98 17.43
C ARG A 24 16.25 11.04 18.86
N ARG A 25 15.38 11.05 19.87
CA ARG A 25 15.78 11.08 21.28
C ARG A 25 16.29 9.73 21.78
N PHE A 26 15.92 8.62 21.12
CA PHE A 26 16.42 7.31 21.47
C PHE A 26 17.89 7.14 21.07
N PRO A 27 18.76 6.69 21.98
CA PRO A 27 20.16 6.46 21.68
C PRO A 27 20.33 5.26 20.73
N MET A 28 21.38 5.29 19.93
CA MET A 28 21.81 4.11 19.17
C MET A 28 22.50 3.13 20.12
N LEU A 29 22.25 1.84 19.91
CA LEU A 29 22.87 0.79 20.71
C LEU A 29 24.23 0.40 20.12
N GLU A 30 25.19 0.21 21.00
CA GLU A 30 26.46 -0.44 20.68
C GLU A 30 26.24 -1.95 20.44
N LEU A 31 27.16 -2.59 19.70
CA LEU A 31 27.03 -4.01 19.34
C LEU A 31 26.86 -4.92 20.57
N ASN A 32 27.65 -4.70 21.63
CA ASN A 32 27.60 -5.51 22.85
C ASN A 32 26.27 -5.34 23.59
N GLU A 33 25.71 -4.12 23.60
CA GLU A 33 24.42 -3.84 24.24
C GLU A 33 23.28 -4.49 23.44
N GLU A 34 23.33 -4.37 22.11
CA GLU A 34 22.38 -5.01 21.19
C GLU A 34 22.35 -6.53 21.38
N GLN A 35 23.52 -7.17 21.48
CA GLN A 35 23.63 -8.62 21.75
C GLN A 35 23.05 -9.01 23.10
N ASN A 36 23.36 -8.27 24.17
CA ASN A 36 22.84 -8.56 25.51
C ASN A 36 21.31 -8.43 25.55
N LEU A 37 20.76 -7.34 25.00
CA LEU A 37 19.32 -7.13 24.92
C LEU A 37 18.64 -8.22 24.06
N ALA A 38 19.24 -8.60 22.94
CA ALA A 38 18.72 -9.66 22.07
C ALA A 38 18.74 -11.04 22.76
N GLN A 39 19.80 -11.37 23.50
CA GLN A 39 19.85 -12.61 24.28
C GLN A 39 18.83 -12.62 25.43
N ARG A 40 18.62 -11.48 26.10
CA ARG A 40 17.58 -11.34 27.14
C ARG A 40 16.18 -11.55 26.56
N TRP A 41 15.90 -10.93 25.41
CA TRP A 41 14.66 -11.13 24.67
C TRP A 41 14.46 -12.61 24.32
N LEU A 42 15.46 -13.25 23.70
CA LEU A 42 15.35 -14.64 23.26
C LEU A 42 15.17 -15.65 24.41
N LYS A 43 15.90 -15.47 25.53
CA LYS A 43 15.90 -16.44 26.64
C LYS A 43 14.76 -16.22 27.63
N LYS A 44 14.34 -14.98 27.86
CA LYS A 44 13.43 -14.61 28.95
C LYS A 44 12.16 -13.91 28.47
N ASN A 45 12.01 -13.66 27.17
CA ASN A 45 10.91 -12.89 26.58
C ASN A 45 10.74 -11.51 27.26
N ASP A 46 11.88 -10.88 27.58
CA ASP A 46 11.98 -9.64 28.34
C ASP A 46 11.46 -8.44 27.54
N LEU A 47 10.24 -8.00 27.85
CA LEU A 47 9.55 -6.92 27.14
C LEU A 47 10.34 -5.61 27.12
N ASP A 48 11.06 -5.28 28.19
CA ASP A 48 11.86 -4.05 28.26
C ASP A 48 13.06 -4.13 27.31
N ALA A 49 13.68 -5.32 27.20
CA ALA A 49 14.75 -5.54 26.24
C ALA A 49 14.25 -5.42 24.80
N GLY A 50 13.09 -6.03 24.49
CA GLY A 50 12.45 -5.90 23.20
C GLY A 50 12.11 -4.45 22.85
N HIS A 51 11.52 -3.71 23.80
CA HIS A 51 11.18 -2.30 23.62
C HIS A 51 12.41 -1.43 23.33
N LYS A 52 13.53 -1.64 24.05
CA LYS A 52 14.79 -0.94 23.79
C LYS A 52 15.39 -1.28 22.41
N LEU A 53 15.30 -2.54 21.98
CA LEU A 53 15.74 -2.96 20.64
C LEU A 53 14.91 -2.29 19.53
N VAL A 54 13.59 -2.24 19.69
CA VAL A 54 12.70 -1.57 18.72
C VAL A 54 12.99 -0.06 18.66
N THR A 55 12.96 0.60 19.81
CA THR A 55 13.05 2.08 19.89
C THR A 55 14.37 2.63 19.36
N SER A 56 15.48 1.93 19.58
CA SER A 56 16.79 2.32 19.04
C SER A 56 16.87 2.26 17.52
N HIS A 57 16.05 1.43 16.86
CA HIS A 57 16.07 1.21 15.41
C HIS A 57 14.94 1.94 14.65
N LEU A 58 14.07 2.71 15.33
CA LEU A 58 12.99 3.45 14.67
C LEU A 58 13.48 4.42 13.58
N ARG A 59 14.69 4.97 13.76
CA ARG A 59 15.34 5.85 12.76
C ARG A 59 15.65 5.09 11.45
N LEU A 60 16.05 3.83 11.54
CA LEU A 60 16.29 2.97 10.38
C LEU A 60 14.96 2.69 9.66
N VAL A 61 13.90 2.37 10.41
CA VAL A 61 12.57 2.15 9.84
C VAL A 61 12.09 3.38 9.08
N ALA A 62 12.16 4.56 9.70
CA ALA A 62 11.78 5.81 9.06
C ALA A 62 12.59 6.09 7.79
N LYS A 63 13.91 5.82 7.81
CA LYS A 63 14.77 5.99 6.63
C LYS A 63 14.38 5.05 5.48
N ILE A 64 14.04 3.80 5.77
CA ILE A 64 13.58 2.84 4.76
C ILE A 64 12.22 3.26 4.21
N ALA A 65 11.27 3.62 5.07
CA ALA A 65 9.93 4.06 4.66
C ALA A 65 9.94 5.31 3.76
N MET A 66 10.88 6.24 3.97
CA MET A 66 11.07 7.40 3.08
C MET A 66 11.39 7.01 1.63
N GLY A 67 11.99 5.84 1.40
CA GLY A 67 12.27 5.32 0.04
C GLY A 67 11.02 4.84 -0.70
N TYR A 68 9.91 4.66 0.00
CA TYR A 68 8.62 4.25 -0.56
C TYR A 68 7.63 5.43 -0.66
N ARG A 69 8.13 6.66 -0.66
CA ARG A 69 7.30 7.83 -0.99
C ARG A 69 6.89 7.77 -2.48
N GLY A 70 5.69 8.30 -2.78
CA GLY A 70 5.21 8.43 -4.17
C GLY A 70 4.28 7.32 -4.65
N TYR A 71 3.89 6.37 -3.80
CA TYR A 71 2.81 5.40 -4.05
C TYR A 71 1.42 5.92 -3.67
N GLY A 72 1.29 7.18 -3.23
CA GLY A 72 0.02 7.79 -2.84
C GLY A 72 -0.44 7.48 -1.41
N LEU A 73 0.35 6.74 -0.63
CA LEU A 73 0.03 6.38 0.76
C LEU A 73 0.67 7.35 1.77
N PRO A 74 0.00 7.65 2.90
CA PRO A 74 0.57 8.48 3.96
C PRO A 74 1.86 7.88 4.51
N LEU A 75 2.90 8.71 4.68
CA LEU A 75 4.19 8.23 5.18
C LEU A 75 4.11 7.68 6.60
N GLY A 76 3.22 8.22 7.44
CA GLY A 76 2.99 7.71 8.80
C GLY A 76 2.57 6.24 8.81
N GLU A 77 1.69 5.85 7.87
CA GLU A 77 1.24 4.47 7.72
C GLU A 77 2.38 3.55 7.28
N LEU A 78 3.19 3.99 6.31
CA LEU A 78 4.37 3.22 5.87
C LEU A 78 5.37 2.99 7.02
N ILE A 79 5.59 4.00 7.85
CA ILE A 79 6.45 3.88 9.04
C ILE A 79 5.84 2.91 10.05
N SER A 80 4.54 3.00 10.30
CA SER A 80 3.83 2.09 11.20
C SER A 80 4.00 0.63 10.78
N GLN A 81 3.80 0.34 9.49
CA GLN A 81 3.98 -1.00 8.93
C GLN A 81 5.44 -1.46 8.96
N GLY A 82 6.38 -0.54 8.72
CA GLY A 82 7.80 -0.79 8.92
C GLY A 82 8.15 -1.15 10.36
N ASN A 83 7.51 -0.51 11.35
CA ASN A 83 7.69 -0.82 12.78
C ASN A 83 7.15 -2.23 13.10
N VAL A 84 6.04 -2.64 12.48
CA VAL A 84 5.54 -4.03 12.56
C VAL A 84 6.59 -5.01 11.99
N GLY A 85 7.19 -4.69 10.85
CA GLY A 85 8.30 -5.47 10.30
C GLY A 85 9.52 -5.55 11.23
N MET A 86 9.88 -4.45 11.90
CA MET A 86 10.95 -4.43 12.90
C MET A 86 10.65 -5.36 14.09
N MET A 87 9.41 -5.37 14.59
CA MET A 87 9.00 -6.28 15.65
C MET A 87 9.06 -7.76 15.21
N GLN A 88 8.68 -8.05 13.96
CA GLN A 88 8.81 -9.40 13.39
C GLN A 88 10.27 -9.82 13.26
N ALA A 89 11.16 -8.90 12.88
CA ALA A 89 12.59 -9.16 12.80
C ALA A 89 13.16 -9.55 14.17
N ILE A 90 12.85 -8.78 15.22
CA ILE A 90 13.36 -9.05 16.58
C ILE A 90 12.91 -10.42 17.10
N LYS A 91 11.66 -10.81 16.80
CA LYS A 91 11.14 -12.14 17.19
C LYS A 91 11.93 -13.31 16.57
N ARG A 92 12.55 -13.12 15.41
CA ARG A 92 13.26 -14.16 14.65
C ARG A 92 14.77 -13.93 14.59
N PHE A 93 15.26 -12.88 15.23
CA PHE A 93 16.67 -12.52 15.20
C PHE A 93 17.47 -13.45 16.11
N ASP A 94 18.59 -13.93 15.58
CA ASP A 94 19.52 -14.81 16.26
C ASP A 94 20.82 -14.03 16.56
N PRO A 95 21.05 -13.64 17.84
CA PRO A 95 22.20 -12.83 18.21
C PRO A 95 23.54 -13.56 18.10
N ASP A 96 23.53 -14.90 18.10
CA ASP A 96 24.75 -15.70 18.12
C ASP A 96 25.43 -15.77 16.74
N ARG A 97 24.75 -15.30 15.68
CA ARG A 97 25.28 -15.22 14.32
C ARG A 97 26.28 -14.08 14.09
N GLY A 98 26.43 -13.16 15.04
CA GLY A 98 27.45 -12.10 14.99
C GLY A 98 27.19 -10.94 14.01
N PHE A 99 26.02 -10.89 13.35
CA PHE A 99 25.63 -9.77 12.49
C PHE A 99 24.78 -8.75 13.27
N ARG A 100 24.80 -7.49 12.83
CA ARG A 100 23.95 -6.43 13.38
C ARG A 100 22.46 -6.74 13.14
N LEU A 101 21.62 -6.45 14.13
CA LEU A 101 20.16 -6.53 14.03
C LEU A 101 19.64 -5.70 12.85
N ALA A 102 20.19 -4.50 12.63
CA ALA A 102 19.84 -3.64 11.52
C ALA A 102 19.93 -4.34 10.14
N THR A 103 20.96 -5.16 9.93
CA THR A 103 21.17 -5.90 8.67
C THR A 103 20.05 -6.90 8.43
N TYR A 104 19.64 -7.63 9.47
CA TYR A 104 18.56 -8.60 9.40
C TYR A 104 17.19 -7.91 9.28
N ALA A 105 16.95 -6.90 10.12
CA ALA A 105 15.68 -6.19 10.20
C ALA A 105 15.33 -5.44 8.91
N MET A 106 16.33 -4.98 8.16
CA MET A 106 16.09 -4.30 6.88
C MET A 106 15.20 -5.10 5.93
N TRP A 107 15.38 -6.43 5.85
CA TRP A 107 14.58 -7.29 4.99
C TRP A 107 13.12 -7.37 5.45
N TRP A 108 12.89 -7.54 6.75
CA TRP A 108 11.56 -7.56 7.34
C TRP A 108 10.82 -6.23 7.21
N ILE A 109 11.53 -5.11 7.44
CA ILE A 109 10.97 -3.77 7.29
C ILE A 109 10.52 -3.55 5.83
N ARG A 110 11.38 -3.88 4.86
CA ARG A 110 11.03 -3.75 3.43
C ARG A 110 9.85 -4.64 3.06
N ALA A 111 9.86 -5.90 3.50
CA ALA A 111 8.78 -6.83 3.20
C ALA A 111 7.44 -6.34 3.77
N ALA A 112 7.40 -5.90 5.02
CA ALA A 112 6.18 -5.39 5.66
C ALA A 112 5.64 -4.15 4.95
N ILE A 113 6.51 -3.20 4.59
CA ILE A 113 6.11 -1.99 3.85
C ILE A 113 5.60 -2.35 2.45
N GLN A 114 6.33 -3.20 1.72
CA GLN A 114 5.93 -3.63 0.38
C GLN A 114 4.60 -4.36 0.39
N GLU A 115 4.38 -5.24 1.36
CA GLU A 115 3.13 -5.97 1.50
C GLU A 115 1.97 -5.00 1.75
N TYR A 116 2.14 -4.03 2.66
CA TYR A 116 1.13 -3.01 2.92
C TYR A 116 0.81 -2.17 1.67
N ILE A 117 1.83 -1.74 0.93
CA ILE A 117 1.63 -0.98 -0.31
C ILE A 117 0.80 -1.78 -1.30
N LEU A 118 1.14 -3.06 -1.53
CA LEU A 118 0.41 -3.91 -2.46
C LEU A 118 -1.06 -4.12 -2.04
N HIS A 119 -1.33 -4.20 -0.74
CA HIS A 119 -2.68 -4.39 -0.20
C HIS A 119 -3.53 -3.12 -0.17
N SER A 120 -2.89 -1.95 -0.13
CA SER A 120 -3.57 -0.66 0.12
C SER A 120 -3.54 0.29 -1.08
N TRP A 121 -2.87 -0.09 -2.17
CA TRP A 121 -2.72 0.77 -3.35
C TRP A 121 -4.00 0.90 -4.19
N SER A 122 -4.86 -0.13 -4.22
CA SER A 122 -6.17 -0.11 -4.88
C SER A 122 -7.22 -0.81 -4.03
N LEU A 123 -8.46 -0.35 -4.13
CA LEU A 123 -9.65 -0.97 -3.55
C LEU A 123 -9.89 -2.37 -4.11
N VAL A 124 -9.56 -2.59 -5.39
CA VAL A 124 -9.69 -3.89 -6.04
C VAL A 124 -8.48 -4.76 -5.69
N LYS A 125 -8.69 -5.67 -4.74
CA LYS A 125 -7.68 -6.66 -4.33
C LYS A 125 -7.57 -7.75 -5.37
N MET A 126 -6.36 -7.99 -5.87
CA MET A 126 -6.04 -9.15 -6.70
C MET A 126 -4.88 -9.93 -6.09
N GLY A 127 -4.92 -11.25 -6.24
CA GLY A 127 -3.80 -12.10 -5.88
C GLY A 127 -2.56 -11.69 -6.67
N THR A 128 -1.48 -11.34 -5.99
CA THR A 128 -0.23 -10.92 -6.65
C THR A 128 0.73 -12.08 -6.79
N THR A 129 1.14 -12.40 -8.02
CA THR A 129 2.26 -13.32 -8.28
C THR A 129 3.60 -12.66 -7.99
N ALA A 130 4.67 -13.44 -7.86
CA ALA A 130 6.02 -12.90 -7.67
C ALA A 130 6.45 -12.00 -8.86
N ALA A 131 6.04 -12.35 -10.08
CA ALA A 131 6.27 -11.54 -11.29
C ALA A 131 5.56 -10.17 -11.19
N GLN A 132 4.30 -10.17 -10.79
CA GLN A 132 3.52 -8.95 -10.60
C GLN A 132 4.09 -8.06 -9.49
N LYS A 133 4.55 -8.63 -8.36
CA LYS A 133 5.22 -7.84 -7.30
C LYS A 133 6.49 -7.16 -7.84
N LYS A 134 7.31 -7.87 -8.64
CA LYS A 134 8.51 -7.29 -9.27
C LYS A 134 8.15 -6.13 -10.20
N LEU A 135 7.14 -6.32 -11.06
CA LEU A 135 6.68 -5.29 -11.97
C LEU A 135 6.15 -4.07 -11.21
N PHE A 136 5.29 -4.25 -10.22
CA PHE A 136 4.70 -3.16 -9.45
C PHE A 136 5.75 -2.19 -8.86
N PHE A 137 6.81 -2.72 -8.25
CA PHE A 137 7.85 -1.87 -7.62
C PHE A 137 8.91 -1.34 -8.59
N ASN A 138 9.14 -1.99 -9.74
CA ASN A 138 10.23 -1.61 -10.65
C ASN A 138 9.77 -0.92 -11.93
N LEU A 139 8.52 -1.12 -12.38
CA LEU A 139 8.03 -0.68 -13.69
C LEU A 139 8.16 0.84 -13.86
N ARG A 140 7.75 1.62 -12.87
CA ARG A 140 7.89 3.10 -12.90
C ARG A 140 9.35 3.55 -13.03
N ARG A 141 10.28 2.87 -12.35
CA ARG A 141 11.71 3.18 -12.43
C ARG A 141 12.27 2.85 -13.82
N LEU A 142 11.87 1.73 -14.40
CA LEU A 142 12.33 1.32 -15.74
C LEU A 142 11.73 2.21 -16.84
N LYS A 143 10.44 2.55 -16.77
CA LYS A 143 9.81 3.54 -17.67
C LYS A 143 10.55 4.89 -17.63
N GLY A 144 10.91 5.35 -16.43
CA GLY A 144 11.68 6.58 -16.25
C GLY A 144 13.08 6.55 -16.87
N GLN A 145 13.77 5.40 -16.83
CA GLN A 145 15.07 5.24 -17.48
C GLN A 145 14.99 5.28 -19.02
N MET A 146 13.86 4.85 -19.57
CA MET A 146 13.60 4.79 -21.01
C MET A 146 12.97 6.09 -21.56
N GLN A 147 12.72 7.09 -20.72
CA GLN A 147 11.94 8.30 -21.05
C GLN A 147 10.53 8.00 -21.60
N ALA A 148 10.04 6.77 -21.45
CA ALA A 148 8.69 6.33 -21.82
C ALA A 148 7.70 6.64 -20.69
N ILE A 149 7.67 7.90 -20.23
CA ILE A 149 6.79 8.38 -19.14
C ILE A 149 5.43 8.79 -19.70
N ASP A 150 4.95 8.10 -20.74
CA ASP A 150 3.60 8.33 -21.23
C ASP A 150 2.61 7.46 -20.45
N ASP A 151 1.43 8.02 -20.19
CA ASP A 151 0.31 7.34 -19.48
C ASP A 151 -0.47 6.40 -20.43
N GLY A 152 -0.10 6.37 -21.71
CA GLY A 152 -0.66 5.48 -22.72
C GLY A 152 -0.08 4.05 -22.72
N ASP A 153 -0.50 3.30 -23.73
CA ASP A 153 0.04 1.97 -24.00
C ASP A 153 1.54 2.08 -24.36
N MET A 154 2.33 1.14 -23.84
CA MET A 154 3.78 1.12 -24.04
C MET A 154 4.13 0.70 -25.47
N THR A 155 5.23 1.24 -26.00
CA THR A 155 5.77 0.74 -27.27
C THR A 155 6.17 -0.73 -27.13
N PRO A 156 5.99 -1.56 -28.18
CA PRO A 156 6.36 -2.97 -28.13
C PRO A 156 7.82 -3.20 -27.71
N GLU A 157 8.74 -2.35 -28.17
CA GLU A 157 10.17 -2.40 -27.83
C GLU A 157 10.43 -2.22 -26.33
N ALA A 158 9.72 -1.29 -25.69
CA ALA A 158 9.83 -1.05 -24.26
C ALA A 158 9.26 -2.23 -23.45
N VAL A 159 8.15 -2.81 -23.91
CA VAL A 159 7.54 -4.00 -23.30
C VAL A 159 8.53 -5.17 -23.32
N THR A 160 9.11 -5.49 -24.48
CA THR A 160 10.09 -6.57 -24.64
C THR A 160 11.33 -6.34 -23.78
N HIS A 161 11.87 -5.13 -23.74
CA HIS A 161 13.04 -4.83 -22.90
C HIS A 161 12.73 -5.02 -21.40
N ILE A 162 11.58 -4.56 -20.92
CA ILE A 162 11.19 -4.69 -19.51
C ILE A 162 10.92 -6.15 -19.15
N ALA A 163 10.24 -6.89 -20.04
CA ALA A 163 9.97 -8.31 -19.89
C ALA A 163 11.27 -9.11 -19.73
N GLN A 164 12.25 -8.87 -20.60
CA GLN A 164 13.57 -9.51 -20.52
C GLN A 164 14.34 -9.12 -19.25
N GLN A 165 14.36 -7.84 -18.89
CA GLN A 165 15.11 -7.36 -17.74
C GLN A 165 14.54 -7.88 -16.40
N LEU A 166 13.22 -8.02 -16.30
CA LEU A 166 12.55 -8.51 -15.08
C LEU A 166 12.28 -10.03 -15.11
N ASN A 167 12.56 -10.68 -16.24
CA ASN A 167 12.27 -12.08 -16.52
C ASN A 167 10.79 -12.43 -16.25
N VAL A 168 9.90 -11.73 -16.95
CA VAL A 168 8.44 -11.86 -16.87
C VAL A 168 7.81 -11.87 -18.27
N PRO A 169 6.63 -12.48 -18.47
CA PRO A 169 5.93 -12.42 -19.75
C PRO A 169 5.61 -10.98 -20.18
N GLU A 170 5.64 -10.70 -21.48
CA GLU A 170 5.27 -9.39 -22.04
C GLU A 170 3.82 -9.01 -21.71
N GLU A 171 2.92 -10.00 -21.71
CA GLU A 171 1.52 -9.82 -21.33
C GLU A 171 1.37 -9.27 -19.90
N ASP A 172 2.17 -9.78 -18.95
CA ASP A 172 2.17 -9.29 -17.56
C ASP A 172 2.64 -7.83 -17.49
N VAL A 173 3.56 -7.40 -18.35
CA VAL A 173 4.05 -6.02 -18.42
C VAL A 173 2.94 -5.09 -18.91
N VAL A 174 2.24 -5.46 -19.99
CA VAL A 174 1.14 -4.67 -20.56
C VAL A 174 -0.01 -4.55 -19.55
N ASN A 175 -0.42 -5.68 -18.97
CA ASN A 175 -1.49 -5.73 -17.97
C ASN A 175 -1.12 -4.89 -16.73
N MET A 176 0.13 -4.96 -16.26
CA MET A 176 0.58 -4.14 -15.14
C MET A 176 0.65 -2.65 -15.49
N ASN A 177 1.09 -2.27 -16.71
CA ASN A 177 1.13 -0.86 -17.12
C ASN A 177 -0.27 -0.25 -17.12
N ARG A 178 -1.24 -0.93 -17.75
CA ARG A 178 -2.64 -0.48 -17.78
C ARG A 178 -3.21 -0.37 -16.37
N ARG A 179 -2.90 -1.33 -15.50
CA ARG A 179 -3.31 -1.30 -14.10
C ARG A 179 -2.74 -0.08 -13.39
N LEU A 180 -1.44 0.18 -13.46
CA LEU A 180 -0.81 1.32 -12.78
C LEU A 180 -1.31 2.67 -13.30
N ALA A 181 -1.76 2.73 -14.56
CA ALA A 181 -2.38 3.92 -15.15
C ALA A 181 -3.83 4.13 -14.66
N ALA A 182 -4.61 3.05 -14.52
CA ALA A 182 -5.98 3.09 -14.02
C ALA A 182 -6.02 3.23 -12.49
N LYS A 183 -6.07 4.47 -11.99
CA LYS A 183 -6.30 4.75 -10.57
C LYS A 183 -7.77 4.61 -10.21
N ASP A 184 -8.04 4.24 -8.97
CA ASP A 184 -9.40 4.26 -8.43
C ASP A 184 -9.87 5.73 -8.31
N HIS A 185 -11.03 6.04 -8.86
CA HIS A 185 -11.64 7.37 -8.79
C HIS A 185 -12.85 7.35 -7.86
N SER A 186 -13.00 8.40 -7.06
CA SER A 186 -14.21 8.59 -6.24
C SER A 186 -15.37 9.00 -7.14
N LEU A 187 -16.49 8.29 -7.05
CA LEU A 187 -17.72 8.66 -7.73
C LEU A 187 -18.33 9.97 -7.20
N ASN A 188 -17.99 10.33 -5.97
CA ASN A 188 -18.39 11.60 -5.34
C ASN A 188 -17.42 12.75 -5.66
N ALA A 189 -16.36 12.51 -6.46
CA ALA A 189 -15.47 13.60 -6.84
C ALA A 189 -16.24 14.58 -7.74
N PRO A 190 -16.14 15.91 -7.49
CA PRO A 190 -16.79 16.90 -8.32
C PRO A 190 -16.21 16.85 -9.74
N LEU A 191 -17.06 17.05 -10.74
CA LEU A 191 -16.63 17.06 -12.14
C LEU A 191 -15.89 18.35 -12.51
N ARG A 192 -16.21 19.45 -11.81
CA ARG A 192 -15.67 20.79 -12.00
C ARG A 192 -15.45 21.44 -10.64
N ASP A 193 -14.45 22.32 -10.55
CA ASP A 193 -14.11 23.02 -9.30
C ASP A 193 -15.26 23.92 -8.79
N GLU A 194 -16.13 24.42 -9.68
CA GLU A 194 -17.27 25.29 -9.37
C GLU A 194 -18.63 24.66 -9.78
N GLY A 195 -18.81 23.36 -9.57
CA GLY A 195 -20.05 22.64 -9.87
C GLY A 195 -20.48 21.68 -8.77
N GLU A 196 -21.79 21.44 -8.67
CA GLU A 196 -22.35 20.41 -7.76
C GLU A 196 -22.33 19.00 -8.39
N ASP A 197 -22.16 18.91 -9.72
CA ASP A 197 -22.18 17.65 -10.46
C ASP A 197 -21.02 16.73 -10.04
N GLN A 198 -21.36 15.48 -9.74
CA GLN A 198 -20.44 14.42 -9.35
C GLN A 198 -20.37 13.34 -10.43
N TRP A 199 -19.33 12.51 -10.42
CA TRP A 199 -19.19 11.41 -11.38
C TRP A 199 -20.36 10.42 -11.34
N GLN A 200 -20.94 10.19 -10.16
CA GLN A 200 -22.10 9.30 -10.02
C GLN A 200 -23.33 9.78 -10.77
N ASP A 201 -23.49 11.09 -10.98
CA ASP A 201 -24.68 11.67 -11.63
C ASP A 201 -24.70 11.37 -13.13
N LEU A 202 -23.56 11.02 -13.72
CA LEU A 202 -23.42 10.61 -15.12
C LEU A 202 -23.57 9.10 -15.33
N LEU A 203 -23.67 8.31 -14.27
CA LEU A 203 -23.81 6.86 -14.39
C LEU A 203 -25.23 6.51 -14.79
N VAL A 204 -25.35 5.89 -15.96
CA VAL A 204 -26.62 5.37 -16.47
C VAL A 204 -26.91 4.02 -15.84
N ASP A 205 -28.13 3.81 -15.38
CA ASP A 205 -28.59 2.49 -14.96
C ASP A 205 -28.82 1.61 -16.21
N GLU A 206 -28.08 0.51 -16.32
CA GLU A 206 -28.21 -0.47 -17.41
C GLU A 206 -29.38 -1.46 -17.18
N ASN A 207 -30.05 -1.37 -16.04
CA ASN A 207 -31.27 -2.15 -15.80
C ASN A 207 -32.38 -1.75 -16.77
N GLU A 208 -33.33 -2.68 -16.92
CA GLU A 208 -34.52 -2.43 -17.71
C GLU A 208 -35.28 -1.20 -17.19
N SER A 209 -35.68 -0.31 -18.09
CA SER A 209 -36.41 0.88 -17.71
C SER A 209 -37.74 0.49 -17.05
N GLN A 210 -38.21 1.34 -16.13
CA GLN A 210 -39.49 1.13 -15.45
C GLN A 210 -40.66 0.98 -16.43
N GLU A 211 -40.59 1.69 -17.56
CA GLU A 211 -41.57 1.59 -18.64
C GLU A 211 -41.55 0.20 -19.28
N THR A 212 -40.38 -0.29 -19.69
CA THR A 212 -40.26 -1.60 -20.33
C THR A 212 -40.67 -2.72 -19.38
N ALA A 213 -40.27 -2.65 -18.11
CA ALA A 213 -40.66 -3.61 -17.09
C ALA A 213 -42.19 -3.66 -16.88
N LEU A 214 -42.85 -2.49 -16.85
CA LEU A 214 -44.31 -2.40 -16.74
C LEU A 214 -45.01 -2.96 -17.98
N VAL A 215 -44.55 -2.59 -19.17
CA VAL A 215 -45.10 -3.08 -20.44
C VAL A 215 -45.02 -4.61 -20.51
N GLN A 216 -43.89 -5.21 -20.15
CA GLN A 216 -43.75 -6.66 -20.14
C GLN A 216 -44.67 -7.34 -19.12
N ALA A 217 -44.82 -6.76 -17.93
CA ALA A 217 -45.71 -7.28 -16.90
C ALA A 217 -47.18 -7.25 -17.35
N ASP A 218 -47.62 -6.13 -17.94
CA ASP A 218 -48.98 -5.96 -18.46
C ASP A 218 -49.24 -6.88 -19.66
N GLU A 219 -48.30 -6.99 -20.59
CA GLU A 219 -48.39 -7.88 -21.74
C GLU A 219 -48.50 -9.35 -21.29
N LEU A 220 -47.68 -9.77 -20.33
CA LEU A 220 -47.74 -11.11 -19.75
C LEU A 220 -49.10 -11.37 -19.08
N ALA A 221 -49.62 -10.40 -18.32
CA ALA A 221 -50.91 -10.51 -17.64
C ALA A 221 -52.07 -10.57 -18.65
N HIS A 222 -51.98 -9.84 -19.76
CA HIS A 222 -52.95 -9.88 -20.84
C HIS A 222 -52.94 -11.23 -21.56
N ARG A 223 -51.75 -11.73 -21.95
CA ARG A 223 -51.58 -13.05 -22.58
C ARG A 223 -52.11 -14.18 -21.68
N ARG A 224 -51.86 -14.12 -20.37
CA ARG A 224 -52.39 -15.10 -19.40
C ARG A 224 -53.91 -15.10 -19.33
N ARG A 225 -54.56 -13.92 -19.36
CA ARG A 225 -56.03 -13.82 -19.41
C ARG A 225 -56.58 -14.46 -20.67
N LEU A 226 -56.02 -14.13 -21.83
CA LEU A 226 -56.45 -14.72 -23.10
C LEU A 226 -56.29 -16.25 -23.15
N LEU A 227 -55.23 -16.79 -22.53
CA LEU A 227 -55.01 -18.25 -22.44
C LEU A 227 -55.94 -18.95 -21.44
N ALA A 228 -56.44 -18.24 -20.42
CA ALA A 228 -57.38 -18.79 -19.44
C ALA A 228 -58.83 -18.80 -19.96
N ASP A 229 -59.16 -17.89 -20.88
CA ASP A 229 -60.47 -17.76 -21.51
C ASP A 229 -60.63 -18.63 -22.79
N ALA A 230 -59.58 -19.34 -23.21
CA ALA A 230 -59.54 -20.24 -24.37
C ALA A 230 -59.66 -21.72 -23.98
#